data_AF-A0A418CE26-F1
#
_entry.id   AF-A0A418CE26-F1
#
_cell.length_a   1.000
_cell.length_b   1.000
_cell.length_c   1.000
_cell.angle_alpha   90.00
_cell.angle_beta   90.00
_cell.angle_gamma   90.00
#
_symmetry.space_group_name_H-M   'P 1'
#
loop_
_entity.id
_entity.type
_entity.pdbx_description
1 polymer ?
#
loop_
_entity_poly.entity_id
_entity_poly.type
_entity_poly.pdbx_seq_one_letter_code
_entity_poly.pdbx_strand_id
1 'polypeptide(L)'
;MGQYSPIEGASICVKCPRGSYSDEKGASGCTLCPNGTIAPVDGSSHCADCGVGETTAGPGAVACRGCSVKPEHATYNKHGSCAYMCDKGHIGLDCLTPFEEFIQPIGGPVGFVVLCFVTVLSVFGMYGYVSSYGNGGGSIPILKQYTAVRAPAPPSPSTHLPRLTDHQLTFHVARLYFDGANTLSQPWQLSTDLVVSPNLRKTMYEGSYAGFASKCNVICTNHAAAWNRVAHVQRLARLVVPPVATWMLRMYQRATVKLLFAFVIEYGTGFFRDLDVQVTGAHLILGYR
;
A
#
# COMPACT_ATOMS: atom_id res chain seq x y z
N MET A 1 51.08 52.39 4.63
CA MET A 1 50.63 51.07 4.11
C MET A 1 51.71 50.06 4.41
N GLY A 2 51.36 48.96 5.06
CA GLY A 2 52.25 47.88 5.49
C GLY A 2 53.13 48.22 6.70
N GLN A 3 53.05 49.44 7.22
CA GLN A 3 53.83 49.89 8.36
C GLN A 3 52.96 50.73 9.27
N TYR A 4 53.22 50.68 10.57
CA TYR A 4 52.50 51.41 11.60
C TYR A 4 53.46 52.19 12.50
N SER A 5 52.97 53.22 13.16
CA SER A 5 53.68 53.91 14.23
C SER A 5 52.77 54.03 15.45
N PRO A 6 53.13 53.43 16.59
CA PRO A 6 52.32 53.54 17.81
C PRO A 6 52.35 54.95 18.43
N ILE A 7 53.25 55.82 17.97
CA ILE A 7 53.42 57.20 18.45
C ILE A 7 53.07 58.16 17.31
N GLU A 8 52.15 59.10 17.58
CA GLU A 8 51.79 60.16 16.65
C GLU A 8 53.00 61.06 16.36
N GLY A 9 53.26 61.32 15.07
CA GLY A 9 54.36 62.18 14.63
C GLY A 9 55.76 61.54 14.61
N ALA A 10 55.88 60.22 14.83
CA ALA A 10 57.17 59.54 14.70
C ALA A 10 57.68 59.55 13.24
N SER A 11 58.99 59.71 13.07
CA SER A 11 59.65 59.71 11.75
C SER A 11 59.95 58.30 11.21
N ILE A 12 59.83 57.27 12.04
CA ILE A 12 60.16 55.87 11.70
C ILE A 12 58.89 55.03 11.86
N CYS A 13 58.52 54.31 10.80
CA CYS A 13 57.41 53.36 10.83
C CYS A 13 57.95 51.93 10.96
N VAL A 14 57.26 51.09 11.74
CA VAL A 14 57.58 49.67 11.94
C VAL A 14 56.74 48.82 10.99
N LYS A 15 57.33 47.80 10.36
CA LYS A 15 56.59 46.88 9.48
C LYS A 15 55.54 46.11 10.27
N CYS A 16 54.36 45.93 9.68
CA CYS A 16 53.35 45.03 10.26
C CYS A 16 53.90 43.60 10.35
N PRO A 17 53.79 42.93 11.50
CA PRO A 17 54.21 41.53 11.61
C PRO A 17 53.33 40.65 10.72
N ARG A 18 53.89 39.51 10.28
CA ARG A 18 53.13 38.45 9.59
C ARG A 18 51.80 38.15 10.29
N GLY A 19 50.76 37.87 9.50
CA GLY A 19 49.38 37.70 9.97
C GLY A 19 48.62 39.01 10.18
N SER A 20 49.27 40.17 10.01
CA SER A 20 48.61 41.48 10.10
C SER A 20 48.94 42.37 8.91
N TYR A 21 48.07 43.33 8.64
CA TYR A 21 48.21 44.30 7.56
C TYR A 21 47.93 45.73 8.02
N SER A 22 48.28 46.68 7.16
CA SER A 22 47.92 48.09 7.33
C SER A 22 47.70 48.69 5.95
N ASP A 23 46.46 49.05 5.66
CA ASP A 23 46.01 49.64 4.40
C ASP A 23 45.90 51.18 4.46
N GLU A 24 46.12 51.78 5.63
CA GLU A 24 46.06 53.23 5.84
C GLU A 24 47.45 53.89 6.00
N LYS A 25 47.55 55.17 5.59
CA LYS A 25 48.75 55.98 5.82
C LYS A 25 48.67 56.55 7.23
N GLY A 26 49.75 56.44 8.00
CA GLY A 26 49.79 56.91 9.38
C GLY A 26 49.05 56.01 10.36
N ALA A 27 48.88 54.72 10.05
CA ALA A 27 48.23 53.77 10.93
C ALA A 27 48.95 53.68 12.30
N SER A 28 48.17 53.72 13.38
CA SER A 28 48.67 53.60 14.75
C SER A 28 48.96 52.13 15.16
N GLY A 29 48.43 51.18 14.41
CA GLY A 29 48.60 49.74 14.61
C GLY A 29 48.31 48.94 13.33
N CYS A 30 48.59 47.64 13.37
CA CYS A 30 48.25 46.71 12.30
C CYS A 30 47.00 45.91 12.66
N THR A 31 46.15 45.66 11.67
CA THR A 31 44.93 44.86 11.79
C THR A 31 45.24 43.41 11.45
N LEU A 32 44.70 42.46 12.22
CA LEU A 32 44.86 41.05 11.91
C LEU A 32 44.12 40.69 10.61
N CYS A 33 44.71 39.80 9.82
CA CYS A 33 44.02 39.28 8.65
C CYS A 33 42.77 38.50 9.06
N PRO A 34 41.60 38.76 8.44
CA PRO A 34 40.37 38.03 8.73
C PRO A 34 40.47 36.57 8.32
N ASN A 35 39.54 35.75 8.83
CA ASN A 35 39.47 34.34 8.47
C ASN A 35 39.38 34.15 6.95
N GLY A 36 40.16 33.19 6.44
CA GLY A 36 40.25 32.92 5.00
C GLY A 36 41.32 33.72 4.26
N THR A 37 42.05 34.61 4.95
CA THR A 37 43.11 35.43 4.37
C THR A 37 44.39 35.39 5.19
N ILE A 38 45.54 35.60 4.56
CA ILE A 38 46.87 35.52 5.19
C ILE A 38 47.76 36.69 4.80
N ALA A 39 48.68 37.04 5.70
CA ALA A 39 49.81 37.94 5.42
C ALA A 39 51.11 37.18 5.75
N PRO A 40 51.69 36.44 4.80
CA PRO A 40 52.81 35.54 5.09
C PRO A 40 54.12 36.29 5.34
N VAL A 41 54.22 37.55 4.91
CA VAL A 41 55.43 38.38 4.99
C VAL A 41 55.21 39.61 5.86
N ASP A 42 56.27 40.06 6.52
CA ASP A 42 56.25 41.31 7.27
C ASP A 42 56.12 42.50 6.32
N GLY A 43 55.37 43.51 6.73
CA GLY A 43 55.16 44.72 5.95
C GLY A 43 53.98 44.64 4.97
N SER A 44 53.08 43.68 5.15
CA SER A 44 51.94 43.47 4.25
C SER A 44 50.95 44.65 4.31
N SER A 45 50.61 45.24 3.15
CA SER A 45 49.58 46.29 3.09
C SER A 45 48.15 45.74 2.97
N HIS A 46 48.00 44.48 2.55
CA HIS A 46 46.72 43.78 2.43
C HIS A 46 46.92 42.30 2.76
N CYS A 47 45.82 41.60 3.05
CA CYS A 47 45.82 40.15 3.20
C CYS A 47 45.54 39.47 1.86
N ALA A 48 46.25 38.37 1.59
CA ALA A 48 46.01 37.53 0.43
C ALA A 48 44.96 36.46 0.77
N ASP A 49 43.98 36.24 -0.11
CA ASP A 49 42.98 35.19 0.06
C ASP A 49 43.61 33.79 -0.05
N CYS A 50 43.14 32.86 0.79
CA CYS A 50 43.46 31.44 0.62
C CYS A 50 42.79 30.85 -0.63
N GLY A 51 43.33 29.74 -1.12
CA GLY A 51 42.80 29.04 -2.29
C GLY A 51 41.38 28.52 -2.10
N VAL A 52 40.80 27.99 -3.19
CA VAL A 52 39.50 27.31 -3.13
C VAL A 52 39.62 26.05 -2.28
N GLY A 53 38.72 25.88 -1.32
CA GLY A 53 38.78 24.74 -0.40
C GLY A 53 39.89 24.87 0.65
N GLU A 54 40.39 26.08 0.87
CA GLU A 54 41.32 26.41 1.94
C GLU A 54 40.75 27.51 2.83
N THR A 55 41.06 27.43 4.12
CA THR A 55 40.68 28.41 5.13
C THR A 55 41.82 28.58 6.13
N THR A 56 41.76 29.62 6.95
CA THR A 56 42.67 29.77 8.10
C THR A 56 42.08 29.13 9.35
N ALA A 57 42.94 28.80 10.33
CA ALA A 57 42.50 28.28 11.63
C ALA A 57 41.84 29.36 12.53
N GLY A 58 42.15 30.63 12.25
CA GLY A 58 41.68 31.79 12.99
C GLY A 58 42.20 33.08 12.34
N PRO A 59 41.76 34.24 12.85
CA PRO A 59 42.26 35.53 12.41
C PRO A 59 43.75 35.66 12.74
N GLY A 60 44.51 36.30 11.85
CA GLY A 60 45.96 36.45 12.03
C GLY A 60 46.81 35.24 11.65
N ALA A 61 46.22 34.23 11.02
CA ALA A 61 46.99 33.09 10.53
C ALA A 61 47.98 33.51 9.43
N VAL A 62 49.12 32.82 9.40
CA VAL A 62 50.22 33.07 8.44
C VAL A 62 50.23 32.07 7.28
N ALA A 63 49.42 31.03 7.35
CA ALA A 63 49.33 29.96 6.37
C ALA A 63 47.88 29.50 6.20
N CYS A 64 47.55 29.12 4.96
CA CYS A 64 46.27 28.52 4.61
C CYS A 64 46.25 27.03 4.97
N ARG A 65 45.07 26.51 5.31
CA ARG A 65 44.83 25.10 5.62
C ARG A 65 43.71 24.57 4.73
N GLY A 66 43.95 23.42 4.09
CA GLY A 66 42.93 22.72 3.33
C GLY A 66 41.75 22.28 4.19
N CYS A 67 40.55 22.33 3.61
CA CYS A 67 39.33 21.79 4.19
C CYS A 67 39.34 20.25 4.08
N SER A 68 38.94 19.57 5.16
CA SER A 68 39.01 18.10 5.24
C SER A 68 37.65 17.41 5.11
N VAL A 69 36.55 18.15 5.25
CA VAL A 69 35.20 17.60 5.28
C VAL A 69 34.39 18.17 4.12
N LYS A 70 33.91 17.28 3.26
CA LYS A 70 32.90 17.54 2.24
C LYS A 70 32.17 16.22 1.91
N PRO A 71 30.93 16.27 1.41
CA PRO A 71 30.27 15.11 0.83
C PRO A 71 31.06 14.53 -0.37
N GLU A 72 30.76 13.28 -0.72
CA GLU A 72 31.42 12.56 -1.82
C GLU A 72 31.25 13.30 -3.15
N HIS A 73 30.01 13.67 -3.50
CA HIS A 73 29.61 14.36 -4.72
C HIS A 73 29.54 15.89 -4.55
N ALA A 74 30.55 16.45 -3.90
CA ALA A 74 30.65 17.88 -3.67
C ALA A 74 32.04 18.42 -4.05
N THR A 75 32.10 19.66 -4.52
CA THR A 75 33.34 20.36 -4.86
C THR A 75 33.41 21.71 -4.15
N TYR A 76 34.59 22.04 -3.61
CA TYR A 76 34.81 23.36 -3.01
C TYR A 76 34.74 24.43 -4.10
N ASN A 77 34.07 25.54 -3.79
CA ASN A 77 33.77 26.58 -4.79
C ASN A 77 34.07 28.00 -4.33
N LYS A 78 34.61 28.17 -3.12
CA LYS A 78 34.85 29.48 -2.51
C LYS A 78 36.29 29.61 -2.03
N HIS A 79 36.92 30.75 -2.32
CA HIS A 79 38.21 31.14 -1.76
C HIS A 79 38.08 31.51 -0.29
N GLY A 80 39.09 31.16 0.52
CA GLY A 80 39.12 31.50 1.95
C GLY A 80 38.03 30.84 2.79
N SER A 81 37.35 29.81 2.29
CA SER A 81 36.22 29.17 2.97
C SER A 81 36.06 27.71 2.57
N CYS A 82 35.55 26.90 3.50
CA CYS A 82 35.18 25.50 3.25
C CYS A 82 33.78 25.33 2.65
N ALA A 83 33.25 26.36 2.00
CA ALA A 83 31.99 26.24 1.28
C ALA A 83 32.17 25.34 0.05
N TYR A 84 31.20 24.46 -0.15
CA TYR A 84 31.15 23.53 -1.28
C TYR A 84 29.81 23.67 -2.01
N MET A 85 29.80 23.24 -3.27
CA MET A 85 28.59 23.00 -4.03
C MET A 85 28.47 21.53 -4.38
N CYS A 86 27.24 21.04 -4.53
CA CYS A 86 27.01 19.70 -5.04
C CYS A 86 27.31 19.63 -6.54
N ASP A 87 27.80 18.48 -6.97
CA ASP A 87 28.00 18.19 -8.38
C ASP A 87 26.64 18.13 -9.11
N LYS A 88 26.67 18.25 -10.45
CA LYS A 88 25.43 18.31 -11.25
C LYS A 88 24.53 17.10 -10.99
N GLY A 89 23.27 17.36 -10.64
CA GLY A 89 22.27 16.32 -10.36
C GLY A 89 22.12 15.94 -8.89
N HIS A 90 22.96 16.48 -8.02
CA HIS A 90 22.91 16.29 -6.58
C HIS A 90 22.36 17.55 -5.89
N ILE A 91 21.53 17.36 -4.86
CA ILE A 91 20.92 18.44 -4.09
C ILE A 91 20.98 18.12 -2.58
N GLY A 92 20.68 19.12 -1.75
CA GLY A 92 20.65 18.96 -0.29
C GLY A 92 22.01 19.12 0.39
N LEU A 93 22.05 18.87 1.70
CA LEU A 93 23.26 19.00 2.53
C LEU A 93 24.29 17.89 2.26
N ASP A 94 23.81 16.67 2.01
CA ASP A 94 24.66 15.51 1.77
C ASP A 94 25.02 15.31 0.29
N CYS A 95 24.57 16.21 -0.58
CA CYS A 95 24.75 16.13 -2.04
C CYS A 95 24.36 14.75 -2.59
N LEU A 96 23.15 14.32 -2.27
CA LEU A 96 22.57 13.08 -2.77
C LEU A 96 21.66 13.38 -3.96
N THR A 97 21.45 12.39 -4.82
CA THR A 97 20.36 12.48 -5.79
C THR A 97 19.00 12.37 -5.08
N PRO A 98 17.91 12.92 -5.64
CA PRO A 98 16.58 12.75 -5.06
C PRO A 98 16.17 11.29 -4.86
N PHE A 99 16.67 10.40 -5.72
CA PHE A 99 16.45 8.96 -5.60
C PHE A 99 17.23 8.34 -4.44
N GLU A 100 18.49 8.73 -4.24
CA GLU A 100 19.31 8.26 -3.13
C GLU A 100 18.76 8.69 -1.76
N GLU A 101 18.28 9.93 -1.66
CA GLU A 101 17.61 10.44 -0.46
C GLU A 101 16.35 9.63 -0.12
N PHE A 102 15.58 9.22 -1.15
CA PHE A 102 14.41 8.37 -0.97
C PHE A 102 14.74 6.95 -0.48
N ILE A 103 15.84 6.35 -0.96
CA ILE A 103 16.23 4.97 -0.60
C ILE A 103 17.08 4.90 0.67
N GLN A 104 17.69 5.99 1.13
CA GLN A 104 18.45 6.03 2.39
C GLN A 104 17.72 5.41 3.59
N PRO A 105 16.44 5.75 3.89
CA PRO A 105 15.72 5.13 5.00
C PRO A 105 15.47 3.62 4.81
N ILE A 106 15.56 3.12 3.58
CA ILE A 106 15.36 1.71 3.22
C ILE A 106 16.69 0.93 3.35
N GLY A 107 17.80 1.58 3.72
CA GLY A 107 19.13 0.98 3.75
C GLY A 107 19.90 1.17 2.44
N GLY A 108 19.57 2.22 1.68
CA GLY A 108 20.26 2.59 0.45
C GLY A 108 19.96 1.67 -0.73
N PRO A 109 20.86 1.60 -1.73
CA PRO A 109 20.67 0.82 -2.95
C PRO A 109 20.45 -0.66 -2.69
N VAL A 110 21.17 -1.24 -1.73
CA VAL A 110 21.05 -2.66 -1.37
C VAL A 110 19.66 -2.96 -0.80
N GLY A 111 19.17 -2.11 0.11
CA GLY A 111 17.83 -2.24 0.67
C GLY A 111 16.73 -2.14 -0.38
N PHE A 112 16.85 -1.19 -1.32
CA PHE A 112 15.93 -1.05 -2.45
C PHE A 112 15.90 -2.31 -3.32
N VAL A 113 17.07 -2.86 -3.67
CA VAL A 113 17.17 -4.10 -4.46
C VAL A 113 16.50 -5.27 -3.75
N VAL A 114 16.74 -5.45 -2.45
CA VAL A 114 16.09 -6.51 -1.66
C VAL A 114 14.58 -6.34 -1.66
N LEU A 115 14.07 -5.11 -1.49
CA LEU A 115 12.64 -4.82 -1.52
C LEU A 115 12.03 -5.16 -2.89
N CYS A 116 12.70 -4.80 -3.98
CA CYS A 116 12.29 -5.19 -5.33
C CYS A 116 12.27 -6.71 -5.51
N PHE A 117 13.30 -7.43 -5.04
CA PHE A 117 13.31 -8.89 -5.13
C PHE A 117 12.20 -9.54 -4.31
N VAL A 118 11.96 -9.09 -3.07
CA VAL A 118 10.89 -9.61 -2.21
C VAL A 118 9.53 -9.37 -2.84
N THR A 119 9.26 -8.17 -3.37
CA THR A 119 7.99 -7.85 -4.00
C THR A 119 7.76 -8.66 -5.27
N VAL A 120 8.78 -8.80 -6.12
CA VAL A 120 8.73 -9.62 -7.35
C VAL A 120 8.51 -11.10 -7.03
N LEU A 121 9.28 -11.67 -6.09
CA LEU A 121 9.12 -13.06 -5.65
C LEU A 121 7.75 -13.30 -5.02
N SER A 122 7.20 -12.32 -4.30
CA SER A 122 5.84 -12.41 -3.74
C SER A 122 4.78 -12.47 -4.82
N VAL A 123 4.92 -11.65 -5.88
CA VAL A 123 4.00 -11.65 -7.03
C VAL A 123 4.06 -12.97 -7.79
N PHE A 124 5.27 -13.46 -8.10
CA PHE A 124 5.44 -14.74 -8.80
C PHE A 124 5.05 -15.93 -7.94
N GLY A 125 5.36 -15.92 -6.64
CA GLY A 125 4.91 -16.91 -5.68
C GLY A 125 3.38 -16.94 -5.58
N MET A 126 2.73 -15.78 -5.58
CA MET A 126 1.27 -15.67 -5.61
C MET A 126 0.67 -16.18 -6.91
N TYR A 127 1.26 -15.84 -8.06
CA TYR A 127 0.84 -16.36 -9.36
C TYR A 127 0.99 -17.89 -9.43
N GLY A 128 2.14 -18.42 -8.99
CA GLY A 128 2.39 -19.86 -8.93
C GLY A 128 1.45 -20.59 -7.99
N TYR A 129 1.17 -20.01 -6.81
CA TYR A 129 0.16 -20.52 -5.88
C TYR A 129 -1.22 -20.57 -6.54
N VAL A 130 -1.70 -19.45 -7.10
CA VAL A 130 -3.02 -19.39 -7.76
C VAL A 130 -3.09 -20.35 -8.95
N SER A 131 -2.03 -20.50 -9.74
CA SER A 131 -1.98 -21.43 -10.86
C SER A 131 -1.94 -22.90 -10.42
N SER A 132 -1.25 -23.21 -9.32
CA SER A 132 -1.14 -24.57 -8.77
C SER A 132 -2.48 -25.03 -8.17
N TYR A 133 -3.13 -24.17 -7.37
CA TYR A 133 -4.49 -24.44 -6.87
C TYR A 133 -5.57 -24.30 -7.94
N GLY A 134 -5.30 -23.57 -9.03
CA GLY A 134 -6.14 -23.49 -10.21
C GLY A 134 -6.13 -24.75 -11.07
N ASN A 135 -5.16 -25.65 -10.88
CA ASN A 135 -5.03 -26.92 -11.60
C ASN A 135 -5.50 -28.15 -10.80
N GLY A 136 -6.21 -27.92 -9.69
CA GLY A 136 -7.09 -28.94 -9.10
C GLY A 136 -8.34 -29.07 -9.95
N GLY A 137 -8.30 -30.01 -10.90
CA GLY A 137 -9.34 -30.35 -11.87
C GLY A 137 -10.77 -30.15 -11.36
N GLY A 138 -11.35 -29.04 -11.78
CA GLY A 138 -12.74 -28.71 -11.66
C GLY A 138 -12.98 -27.64 -12.69
N SER A 139 -13.19 -28.05 -13.93
CA SER A 139 -13.68 -27.20 -15.01
C SER A 139 -14.64 -26.18 -14.42
N ILE A 140 -14.28 -24.88 -14.45
CA ILE A 140 -15.30 -23.85 -14.30
C ILE A 140 -16.29 -24.17 -15.40
N PRO A 141 -17.53 -24.59 -15.10
CA PRO A 141 -18.49 -24.74 -16.17
C PRO A 141 -18.64 -23.33 -16.71
N ILE A 142 -18.06 -23.08 -17.89
CA ILE A 142 -18.66 -22.16 -18.85
C ILE A 142 -20.14 -22.46 -18.72
N LEU A 143 -20.94 -21.48 -18.27
CA LEU A 143 -22.38 -21.65 -18.19
C LEU A 143 -22.82 -22.15 -19.56
N LYS A 144 -22.95 -23.48 -19.71
CA LYS A 144 -23.67 -24.06 -20.81
C LYS A 144 -25.09 -23.68 -20.48
N GLN A 145 -25.57 -22.68 -21.19
CA GLN A 145 -26.97 -22.38 -21.26
C GLN A 145 -27.62 -23.63 -21.84
N TYR A 146 -28.08 -24.51 -20.95
CA TYR A 146 -28.82 -25.70 -21.34
C TYR A 146 -30.16 -25.21 -21.86
N THR A 147 -30.27 -25.02 -23.17
CA THR A 147 -31.56 -24.97 -23.84
C THR A 147 -32.13 -26.39 -23.77
N ALA A 148 -33.15 -26.60 -22.93
CA ALA A 148 -33.81 -27.88 -22.81
C ALA A 148 -34.41 -28.30 -24.15
N VAL A 149 -34.08 -29.52 -24.60
CA VAL A 149 -34.72 -30.12 -25.78
C VAL A 149 -36.07 -30.68 -25.35
N ARG A 150 -37.13 -30.27 -26.06
CA ARG A 150 -38.53 -30.64 -25.81
C ARG A 150 -38.72 -32.16 -25.92
N ALA A 151 -39.16 -32.82 -24.84
CA ALA A 151 -39.75 -34.15 -24.91
C ALA A 151 -41.26 -34.03 -25.25
N PRO A 152 -41.85 -34.93 -26.05
CA PRO A 152 -43.28 -34.89 -26.34
C PRO A 152 -44.09 -35.30 -25.11
N ALA A 153 -45.05 -34.48 -24.70
CA ALA A 153 -45.93 -34.76 -23.57
C ALA A 153 -47.05 -35.75 -23.94
N PRO A 154 -47.47 -36.66 -23.04
CA PRO A 154 -48.66 -37.50 -23.26
C PRO A 154 -49.96 -36.68 -23.15
N PRO A 155 -51.05 -37.07 -23.84
CA PRO A 155 -52.29 -36.32 -23.85
C PRO A 155 -53.06 -36.56 -22.54
N SER A 156 -53.29 -35.50 -21.77
CA SER A 156 -54.16 -35.49 -20.59
C SER A 156 -55.48 -34.77 -20.93
N PRO A 157 -56.65 -35.35 -20.59
CA PRO A 157 -57.95 -34.74 -20.81
C PRO A 157 -58.25 -33.73 -19.70
N SER A 158 -58.77 -32.58 -20.12
CA SER A 158 -58.92 -31.36 -19.33
C SER A 158 -59.85 -31.48 -18.11
N THR A 159 -59.40 -30.95 -16.98
CA THR A 159 -60.23 -30.12 -16.09
C THR A 159 -59.37 -29.03 -15.45
N HIS A 160 -59.52 -27.82 -15.99
CA HIS A 160 -59.24 -26.49 -15.43
C HIS A 160 -58.24 -26.35 -14.26
N LEU A 161 -57.01 -25.96 -14.62
CA LEU A 161 -56.34 -24.75 -14.14
C LEU A 161 -55.77 -24.06 -15.40
N PRO A 162 -55.88 -22.72 -15.57
CA PRO A 162 -55.44 -22.06 -16.80
C PRO A 162 -53.94 -22.33 -17.01
N ARG A 163 -53.59 -22.85 -18.19
CA ARG A 163 -52.19 -23.11 -18.56
C ARG A 163 -51.46 -21.77 -18.64
N LEU A 164 -50.50 -21.57 -17.73
CA LEU A 164 -49.53 -20.50 -17.87
C LEU A 164 -48.64 -20.79 -19.10
N THR A 165 -48.39 -19.75 -19.88
CA THR A 165 -47.62 -19.82 -21.14
C THR A 165 -46.12 -19.78 -20.89
N ASP A 166 -45.28 -20.23 -21.84
CA ASP A 166 -43.81 -20.35 -21.68
C ASP A 166 -43.11 -19.03 -21.27
N HIS A 167 -43.70 -17.87 -21.56
CA HIS A 167 -43.19 -16.57 -21.11
C HIS A 167 -43.39 -16.32 -19.59
N GLN A 168 -44.29 -17.07 -18.96
CA GLN A 168 -44.65 -16.97 -17.54
C GLN A 168 -43.86 -17.93 -16.63
N LEU A 169 -43.13 -18.91 -17.19
CA LEU A 169 -42.21 -19.77 -16.42
C LEU A 169 -40.94 -19.04 -15.93
N THR A 170 -40.61 -17.89 -16.53
CA THR A 170 -39.54 -16.99 -16.04
C THR A 170 -39.81 -16.40 -14.64
N PHE A 171 -41.01 -16.60 -14.07
CA PHE A 171 -41.51 -15.91 -12.88
C PHE A 171 -41.63 -16.76 -11.59
N HIS A 172 -40.99 -17.92 -11.50
CA HIS A 172 -40.95 -18.70 -10.25
C HIS A 172 -39.53 -18.86 -9.68
N VAL A 173 -38.78 -17.75 -9.59
CA VAL A 173 -37.51 -17.71 -8.83
C VAL A 173 -37.82 -17.26 -7.40
N ALA A 174 -37.84 -18.20 -6.46
CA ALA A 174 -37.80 -17.86 -5.04
C ALA A 174 -36.37 -17.42 -4.68
N ARG A 175 -36.20 -16.19 -4.18
CA ARG A 175 -34.92 -15.67 -3.70
C ARG A 175 -34.92 -15.70 -2.18
N LEU A 176 -33.88 -16.31 -1.62
CA LEU A 176 -33.57 -16.21 -0.20
C LEU A 176 -32.64 -15.01 0.00
N TYR A 177 -33.01 -14.11 0.91
CA TYR A 177 -32.19 -12.97 1.27
C TYR A 177 -31.48 -13.26 2.58
N PHE A 178 -30.16 -13.15 2.56
CA PHE A 178 -29.34 -13.23 3.76
C PHE A 178 -28.99 -11.82 4.21
N ASP A 179 -29.16 -11.57 5.50
CA ASP A 179 -28.76 -10.34 6.17
C ASP A 179 -27.28 -10.40 6.56
N GLY A 180 -26.62 -9.25 6.50
CA GLY A 180 -25.22 -9.07 6.90
C GLY A 180 -24.22 -8.94 5.74
N ALA A 181 -23.01 -8.46 6.05
CA ALA A 181 -21.97 -8.14 5.08
C ALA A 181 -21.08 -9.34 4.67
N ASN A 182 -21.39 -10.54 5.16
CA ASN A 182 -20.56 -11.76 5.01
C ASN A 182 -19.08 -11.49 5.34
N THR A 183 -18.86 -10.98 6.54
CA THR A 183 -17.51 -10.81 7.09
C THR A 183 -17.27 -11.83 8.20
N LEU A 184 -16.01 -12.03 8.59
CA LEU A 184 -15.67 -12.95 9.68
C LEU A 184 -16.35 -12.58 11.01
N SER A 185 -16.59 -11.29 11.24
CA SER A 185 -17.27 -10.77 12.42
C SER A 185 -18.79 -10.72 12.27
N GLN A 186 -19.29 -10.62 11.05
CA GLN A 186 -20.72 -10.56 10.73
C GLN A 186 -21.02 -11.59 9.63
N PRO A 187 -21.15 -12.88 10.01
CA PRO A 187 -21.56 -13.91 9.07
C PRO A 187 -22.98 -13.66 8.58
N TRP A 188 -23.32 -14.22 7.43
CA TRP A 188 -24.68 -14.15 6.91
C TRP A 188 -25.68 -14.85 7.81
N GLN A 189 -26.87 -14.25 7.91
CA GLN A 189 -28.01 -14.79 8.64
C GLN A 189 -29.26 -14.76 7.76
N LEU A 190 -30.03 -15.84 7.80
CA LEU A 190 -31.33 -15.98 7.17
C LEU A 190 -32.41 -15.90 8.26
N SER A 191 -33.45 -15.08 8.05
CA SER A 191 -34.54 -14.97 9.00
C SER A 191 -35.26 -16.31 9.15
N THR A 192 -35.45 -16.74 10.40
CA THR A 192 -36.26 -17.93 10.71
C THR A 192 -37.75 -17.64 10.59
N ASP A 193 -38.11 -16.38 10.72
CA ASP A 193 -39.48 -15.92 10.54
C ASP A 193 -39.79 -15.77 9.06
N LEU A 194 -40.90 -16.39 8.65
CA LEU A 194 -41.38 -16.39 7.28
C LEU A 194 -42.08 -15.06 6.96
N VAL A 195 -41.30 -14.02 6.65
CA VAL A 195 -41.82 -12.70 6.23
C VAL A 195 -42.24 -12.77 4.77
N VAL A 196 -43.33 -13.49 4.49
CA VAL A 196 -43.84 -13.64 3.13
C VAL A 196 -45.34 -13.38 3.04
N SER A 197 -45.77 -12.99 1.84
CA SER A 197 -47.18 -12.75 1.52
C SER A 197 -48.08 -13.90 2.00
N PRO A 198 -49.31 -13.59 2.46
CA PRO A 198 -50.22 -14.59 3.01
C PRO A 198 -50.58 -15.71 2.01
N ASN A 199 -50.41 -15.47 0.71
CA ASN A 199 -50.62 -16.48 -0.33
C ASN A 199 -49.45 -17.48 -0.42
N LEU A 200 -48.19 -17.04 -0.29
CA LEU A 200 -47.04 -17.97 -0.28
C LEU A 200 -46.94 -18.73 1.05
N ARG A 201 -47.35 -18.10 2.16
CA ARG A 201 -47.39 -18.75 3.48
C ARG A 201 -48.23 -20.02 3.48
N LYS A 202 -49.32 -20.06 2.70
CA LYS A 202 -50.16 -21.27 2.54
C LYS A 202 -49.44 -22.42 1.85
N THR A 203 -48.42 -22.13 1.04
CA THR A 203 -47.66 -23.10 0.23
C THR A 203 -46.40 -23.64 0.92
N MET A 204 -46.05 -23.14 2.11
CA MET A 204 -44.83 -23.51 2.83
C MET A 204 -45.15 -24.05 4.24
N TYR A 205 -44.38 -25.04 4.69
CA TYR A 205 -44.40 -25.49 6.09
C TYR A 205 -43.53 -24.57 6.94
N GLU A 206 -44.15 -23.74 7.77
CA GLU A 206 -43.45 -22.76 8.63
C GLU A 206 -42.39 -23.40 9.53
N GLY A 207 -42.70 -24.54 10.17
CA GLY A 207 -41.74 -25.27 11.00
C GLY A 207 -40.55 -25.84 10.21
N SER A 208 -40.79 -26.35 9.01
CA SER A 208 -39.73 -26.88 8.14
C SER A 208 -38.84 -25.78 7.59
N TYR A 209 -39.42 -24.61 7.24
CA TYR A 209 -38.65 -23.44 6.83
C TYR A 209 -37.78 -22.90 7.96
N ALA A 210 -38.33 -22.74 9.17
CA ALA A 210 -37.55 -22.28 10.33
C ALA A 210 -36.38 -23.22 10.64
N GLY A 211 -36.60 -24.54 10.51
CA GLY A 211 -35.54 -25.55 10.64
C GLY A 211 -34.47 -25.44 9.55
N PHE A 212 -34.87 -25.22 8.30
CA PHE A 212 -33.96 -24.98 7.17
C PHE A 212 -33.12 -23.70 7.36
N ALA A 213 -33.76 -22.59 7.74
CA ALA A 213 -33.09 -21.31 7.96
C ALA A 213 -32.10 -21.39 9.13
N SER A 214 -32.47 -22.06 10.23
CA SER A 214 -31.59 -22.31 11.36
C SER A 214 -30.34 -23.10 10.95
N LYS A 215 -30.48 -24.15 10.13
CA LYS A 215 -29.33 -24.91 9.61
C LYS A 215 -28.42 -24.06 8.71
N CYS A 216 -28.97 -23.21 7.85
CA CYS A 216 -28.19 -22.27 7.05
C CYS A 216 -27.36 -21.33 7.95
N ASN A 217 -27.96 -20.82 9.02
CA ASN A 217 -27.28 -19.94 9.98
C ASN A 217 -26.14 -20.65 10.69
N VAL A 218 -26.35 -21.90 11.11
CA VAL A 218 -25.30 -22.73 11.74
C VAL A 218 -24.14 -22.99 10.78
N ILE A 219 -24.40 -23.22 9.49
CA ILE A 219 -23.34 -23.37 8.47
C ILE A 219 -22.51 -22.10 8.39
N CYS A 220 -23.15 -20.93 8.28
CA CYS A 220 -22.46 -19.63 8.21
C CYS A 220 -21.62 -19.34 9.46
N THR A 221 -22.17 -19.55 10.66
CA THR A 221 -21.49 -19.25 11.93
C THR A 221 -20.33 -20.19 12.19
N ASN A 222 -20.50 -21.50 11.93
CA ASN A 222 -19.41 -22.48 12.07
C ASN A 222 -18.28 -22.20 11.08
N HIS A 223 -18.61 -21.82 9.84
CA HIS A 223 -17.61 -21.45 8.85
C HIS A 223 -16.85 -20.19 9.26
N ALA A 224 -17.56 -19.16 9.72
CA ALA A 224 -16.93 -17.94 10.24
C ALA A 224 -16.03 -18.22 11.45
N ALA A 225 -16.46 -19.06 12.39
CA ALA A 225 -15.66 -19.45 13.55
C ALA A 225 -14.39 -20.21 13.16
N ALA A 226 -14.47 -21.11 12.17
CA ALA A 226 -13.31 -21.83 11.65
C ALA A 226 -12.26 -20.87 11.07
N TRP A 227 -12.69 -19.85 10.32
CA TRP A 227 -11.83 -18.82 9.77
C TRP A 227 -11.37 -17.78 10.79
N ASN A 228 -12.12 -17.60 11.90
CA ASN A 228 -11.75 -16.68 12.96
C ASN A 228 -10.42 -17.07 13.63
N ARG A 229 -10.08 -18.38 13.60
CA ARG A 229 -8.76 -18.89 14.01
C ARG A 229 -7.61 -18.32 13.17
N VAL A 230 -7.86 -17.89 11.94
CA VAL A 230 -6.88 -17.28 11.02
C VAL A 230 -7.14 -15.77 10.85
N ALA A 231 -8.10 -15.20 11.58
CA ALA A 231 -8.47 -13.78 11.45
C ALA A 231 -7.35 -12.82 11.85
N HIS A 232 -6.44 -13.24 12.74
CA HIS A 232 -5.26 -12.45 13.11
C HIS A 232 -4.33 -12.25 11.91
N VAL A 233 -4.15 -13.28 11.07
CA VAL A 233 -3.39 -13.18 9.81
C VAL A 233 -4.06 -12.21 8.85
N GLN A 234 -5.40 -12.26 8.72
CA GLN A 234 -6.12 -11.33 7.87
C GLN A 234 -5.98 -9.87 8.34
N ARG A 235 -6.01 -9.62 9.66
CA ARG A 235 -5.82 -8.27 10.21
C ARG A 235 -4.41 -7.74 9.96
N LEU A 236 -3.39 -8.57 10.18
CA LEU A 236 -2.00 -8.22 9.88
C LEU A 236 -1.82 -7.96 8.38
N ALA A 237 -2.40 -8.79 7.51
CA ALA A 237 -2.36 -8.60 6.08
C ALA A 237 -2.98 -7.26 5.64
N ARG A 238 -4.01 -6.73 6.31
CA ARG A 238 -4.59 -5.41 5.96
C ARG A 238 -3.59 -4.27 6.14
N LEU A 239 -2.70 -4.37 7.12
CA LEU A 239 -1.71 -3.34 7.43
C LEU A 239 -0.49 -3.45 6.52
N VAL A 240 -0.01 -4.68 6.27
CA VAL A 240 1.25 -4.91 5.56
C VAL A 240 1.05 -5.05 4.05
N VAL A 241 -0.01 -5.75 3.61
CA VAL A 241 -0.27 -6.05 2.19
C VAL A 241 -1.80 -6.03 1.90
N PRO A 242 -2.40 -4.85 1.69
CA PRO A 242 -3.83 -4.69 1.43
C PRO A 242 -4.44 -5.64 0.36
N PRO A 243 -3.77 -5.93 -0.79
CA PRO A 243 -4.35 -6.85 -1.78
C PRO A 243 -4.50 -8.29 -1.25
N VAL A 244 -3.58 -8.78 -0.42
CA VAL A 244 -3.67 -10.12 0.19
C VAL A 244 -4.86 -10.20 1.15
N ALA A 245 -5.11 -9.14 1.91
CA ALA A 245 -6.24 -9.09 2.83
C ALA A 245 -7.60 -9.12 2.12
N THR A 246 -7.73 -8.42 0.98
CA THR A 246 -8.94 -8.46 0.15
C THR A 246 -9.14 -9.83 -0.50
N TRP A 247 -8.05 -10.48 -0.91
CA TRP A 247 -8.08 -11.84 -1.45
C TRP A 247 -8.57 -12.85 -0.40
N MET A 248 -8.04 -12.82 0.82
CA MET A 248 -8.51 -13.70 1.91
C MET A 248 -9.99 -13.52 2.20
N LEU A 249 -10.49 -12.28 2.19
CA LEU A 249 -11.92 -12.00 2.40
C LEU A 249 -12.77 -12.59 1.27
N ARG A 250 -12.37 -12.42 0.00
CA ARG A 250 -13.08 -12.99 -1.15
C ARG A 250 -13.05 -14.53 -1.15
N MET A 251 -11.96 -15.13 -0.69
CA MET A 251 -11.85 -16.58 -0.56
C MET A 251 -12.86 -17.11 0.47
N TYR A 252 -12.94 -16.48 1.64
CA TYR A 252 -13.95 -16.77 2.65
C TYR A 252 -15.37 -16.64 2.07
N GLN A 253 -15.71 -15.50 1.47
CA GLN A 253 -17.05 -15.24 0.93
C GLN A 253 -17.46 -16.30 -0.12
N ARG A 254 -16.54 -16.67 -1.03
CA ARG A 254 -16.79 -17.70 -2.04
C ARG A 254 -16.98 -19.09 -1.42
N ALA A 255 -16.22 -19.42 -0.38
CA ALA A 255 -16.36 -20.69 0.33
C ALA A 255 -17.71 -20.79 1.06
N THR A 256 -18.14 -19.71 1.72
CA THR A 256 -19.47 -19.61 2.34
C THR A 256 -20.58 -19.84 1.31
N VAL A 257 -20.49 -19.21 0.14
CA VAL A 257 -21.47 -19.39 -0.95
C VAL A 257 -21.51 -20.84 -1.42
N LYS A 258 -20.36 -21.50 -1.62
CA LYS A 258 -20.31 -22.90 -2.05
C LYS A 258 -20.96 -23.85 -1.04
N LEU A 259 -20.69 -23.66 0.25
CA LEU A 259 -21.27 -24.47 1.32
C LEU A 259 -22.78 -24.30 1.40
N LEU A 260 -23.26 -23.05 1.36
CA LEU A 260 -24.69 -22.76 1.33
C LEU A 260 -25.36 -23.31 0.08
N PHE A 261 -24.73 -23.16 -1.08
CA PHE A 261 -25.29 -23.63 -2.35
C PHE A 261 -25.47 -25.15 -2.38
N ALA A 262 -24.49 -25.91 -1.86
CA ALA A 262 -24.61 -27.36 -1.73
C ALA A 262 -25.81 -27.75 -0.84
N PHE A 263 -25.95 -27.11 0.33
CA PHE A 263 -27.05 -27.37 1.25
C PHE A 263 -28.42 -26.98 0.68
N VAL A 264 -28.48 -25.84 -0.02
CA VAL A 264 -29.70 -25.31 -0.61
C VAL A 264 -30.18 -26.17 -1.79
N ILE A 265 -29.28 -26.70 -2.60
CA ILE A 265 -29.65 -27.64 -3.67
C ILE A 265 -30.28 -28.91 -3.11
N GLU A 266 -29.72 -29.43 -2.02
CA GLU A 266 -30.14 -30.72 -1.46
C GLU A 266 -31.44 -30.61 -0.65
N TYR A 267 -31.62 -29.53 0.13
CA TYR A 267 -32.72 -29.40 1.08
C TYR A 267 -33.69 -28.24 0.79
N GLY A 268 -33.42 -27.42 -0.23
CA GLY A 268 -34.16 -26.17 -0.51
C GLY A 268 -35.59 -26.37 -1.01
N THR A 269 -36.00 -27.59 -1.37
CA THR A 269 -37.38 -27.90 -1.77
C THR A 269 -38.20 -28.53 -0.64
N GLY A 270 -37.56 -28.95 0.45
CA GLY A 270 -38.18 -29.78 1.50
C GLY A 270 -39.21 -29.08 2.39
N PHE A 271 -39.41 -27.77 2.24
CA PHE A 271 -40.36 -26.99 3.04
C PHE A 271 -41.62 -26.55 2.26
N PHE A 272 -41.79 -26.94 0.99
CA PHE A 272 -43.01 -26.65 0.23
C PHE A 272 -44.08 -27.73 0.43
N ARG A 273 -45.35 -27.33 0.50
CA ARG A 273 -46.48 -28.23 0.83
C ARG A 273 -46.98 -29.10 -0.32
N ASP A 274 -47.07 -28.56 -1.54
CA ASP A 274 -47.75 -29.23 -2.68
C ASP A 274 -47.19 -28.83 -4.05
N LEU A 275 -45.89 -28.60 -4.12
CA LEU A 275 -45.24 -28.24 -5.37
C LEU A 275 -44.39 -29.42 -5.79
N ASP A 276 -44.74 -30.01 -6.94
CA ASP A 276 -43.97 -31.06 -7.62
C ASP A 276 -42.68 -30.44 -8.21
N VAL A 277 -41.89 -29.75 -7.37
CA VAL A 277 -40.71 -28.95 -7.75
C VAL A 277 -39.66 -29.84 -8.39
N GLN A 278 -39.56 -31.09 -7.93
CA GLN A 278 -38.67 -32.09 -8.51
C GLN A 278 -39.12 -32.54 -9.91
N VAL A 279 -40.42 -32.53 -10.21
CA VAL A 279 -40.97 -32.92 -11.52
C VAL A 279 -41.02 -31.74 -12.50
N THR A 280 -41.09 -30.51 -11.99
CA THR A 280 -41.17 -29.26 -12.79
C THR A 280 -39.81 -28.59 -13.06
N GLY A 281 -38.72 -29.09 -12.49
CA GLY A 281 -37.36 -28.58 -12.75
C GLY A 281 -37.09 -27.18 -12.17
N ALA A 282 -37.79 -26.78 -11.11
CA ALA A 282 -37.58 -25.46 -10.51
C ALA A 282 -36.27 -25.43 -9.67
N HIS A 283 -35.45 -24.40 -9.90
CA HIS A 283 -34.16 -24.22 -9.23
C HIS A 283 -34.19 -23.03 -8.27
N LEU A 284 -33.72 -23.22 -7.04
CA LEU A 284 -33.54 -22.14 -6.09
C LEU A 284 -32.19 -21.46 -6.34
N ILE A 285 -32.21 -20.17 -6.67
CA ILE A 285 -31.01 -19.39 -6.98
C ILE A 285 -30.67 -18.50 -5.79
N LEU A 286 -29.47 -18.67 -5.25
CA LEU A 286 -28.93 -17.80 -4.22
C LEU A 286 -28.56 -16.44 -4.82
N GLY A 287 -29.28 -15.39 -4.43
CA GLY A 287 -28.94 -14.00 -4.75
C GLY A 287 -28.22 -13.35 -3.57
N TYR A 288 -27.22 -12.53 -3.87
CA TYR A 288 -26.54 -11.67 -2.90
C TYR A 288 -26.58 -10.22 -3.39
N ARG A 289 -26.59 -9.26 -2.47
CA ARG A 289 -26.48 -7.81 -2.76
C ARG A 289 -25.07 -7.33 -2.47
#